data_AF-A0A285RGJ5-F1
#
_entry.id   AF-A0A285RGJ5-F1
#
_cell.length_a   1.000
_cell.length_b   1.000
_cell.length_c   1.000
_cell.angle_alpha   90.00
_cell.angle_beta   90.00
_cell.angle_gamma   90.00
#
_symmetry.space_group_name_H-M   'P 1'
#
loop_
_entity.id
_entity.type
_entity.pdbx_description
1 polymer ?
#
loop_
_entity_poly.entity_id
_entity_poly.type
_entity_poly.pdbx_seq_one_letter_code
_entity_poly.pdbx_strand_id
1 'polypeptide(L)' 'MNNAKVWTVVKPSTGIPLFLGAVAVTALVLHAGLMANTDWFSAYWNGKPMAAPTVVVAQ' A
#
# COMPACT_ATOMS: atom_id res chain seq x y z
N MET A 1 13.39 -17.08 0.46
CA MET A 1 12.55 -17.46 1.61
C MET A 1 13.35 -18.32 2.60
N ASN A 2 14.38 -17.77 3.25
CA ASN A 2 15.28 -18.48 4.18
C ASN A 2 15.07 -18.08 5.65
N ASN A 3 14.02 -17.31 5.96
CA ASN A 3 13.81 -16.67 7.26
C ASN A 3 12.76 -17.36 8.15
N ALA A 4 12.41 -18.62 7.87
CA ALA A 4 11.40 -19.35 8.65
C ALA A 4 11.77 -19.47 10.15
N LYS A 5 13.06 -19.41 10.49
CA LYS A 5 13.55 -19.46 11.87
C LYS A 5 13.23 -18.22 12.71
N VAL A 6 12.70 -17.14 12.12
CA VAL A 6 12.31 -15.93 12.89
C VAL A 6 11.30 -16.24 14.00
N TRP A 7 10.47 -17.27 13.82
CA TRP A 7 9.46 -17.69 14.78
C TRP A 7 10.00 -18.43 16.01
N THR A 8 11.30 -18.75 16.04
CA THR A 8 11.95 -19.27 17.26
C THR A 8 12.39 -18.14 18.20
N VAL A 9 12.48 -16.91 17.70
CA VAL A 9 12.88 -15.72 18.48
C VAL A 9 11.74 -14.72 18.67
N VAL A 10 10.70 -14.78 17.84
CA VAL A 10 9.47 -13.98 17.97
C VAL A 10 8.27 -14.92 18.05
N LYS A 11 7.40 -14.71 19.04
CA LYS A 11 6.19 -15.53 19.20
C LYS A 11 5.21 -15.29 18.03
N PRO A 12 4.77 -16.33 17.30
CA PRO A 12 3.89 -16.17 16.13
C PRO A 12 2.56 -15.48 16.45
N SER A 13 1.96 -15.81 17.60
CA SER A 13 0.66 -15.27 18.03
C SER A 13 0.64 -13.75 18.21
N THR A 14 1.80 -13.10 18.40
CA THR A 14 1.90 -11.64 18.52
C THR A 14 2.61 -11.04 17.32
N GLY A 15 3.65 -11.69 16.80
CA GLY A 15 4.44 -11.19 15.67
C GLY A 15 3.66 -11.18 14.35
N ILE A 16 2.84 -12.19 14.07
CA ILE A 16 2.04 -12.23 12.83
C ILE A 16 0.97 -11.13 12.84
N PRO A 17 0.15 -10.98 13.90
CA PRO A 17 -0.81 -9.87 13.95
C PRO A 17 -0.15 -8.50 13.88
N LEU A 18 0.98 -8.30 14.55
CA LEU A 18 1.71 -7.04 14.50
C LEU A 18 2.23 -6.73 13.08
N PHE A 19 2.79 -7.73 12.40
CA PHE A 19 3.27 -7.57 11.02
C PHE A 19 2.13 -7.21 10.06
N LEU A 20 1.04 -7.96 10.09
CA LEU A 20 -0.13 -7.69 9.24
C LEU A 20 -0.78 -6.34 9.58
N GLY A 21 -0.82 -5.98 10.86
CA GLY A 21 -1.28 -4.67 11.31
C GLY A 21 -0.42 -3.53 10.77
N ALA A 22 0.91 -3.64 10.84
CA ALA A 22 1.82 -2.65 10.30
C ALA A 22 1.66 -2.48 8.77
N VAL A 23 1.47 -3.58 8.04
CA VAL A 23 1.20 -3.55 6.59
C VAL A 23 -0.13 -2.85 6.30
N ALA A 24 -1.19 -3.17 7.05
CA ALA A 24 -2.50 -2.53 6.89
C ALA A 24 -2.43 -1.02 7.15
N VAL A 25 -1.78 -0.59 8.23
CA VAL A 25 -1.60 0.83 8.55
C VAL A 25 -0.81 1.53 7.44
N THR A 26 0.28 0.91 6.96
CA THR A 26 1.09 1.48 5.87
C THR A 26 0.26 1.63 4.60
N ALA A 27 -0.54 0.63 4.24
CA ALA A 27 -1.42 0.72 3.08
C ALA A 27 -2.41 1.88 3.19
N LEU A 28 -3.05 2.06 4.34
CA LEU A 28 -3.99 3.17 4.57
C LEU A 28 -3.30 4.54 4.49
N VAL A 29 -2.11 4.67 5.07
CA VAL A 29 -1.32 5.92 5.00
C VAL A 29 -0.96 6.26 3.55
N LEU A 30 -0.52 5.27 2.77
CA LEU A 30 -0.20 5.48 1.35
C LEU A 30 -1.43 5.91 0.55
N HIS A 31 -2.60 5.29 0.77
CA HIS A 31 -3.83 5.67 0.08
C HIS A 31 -4.30 7.08 0.48
N ALA A 32 -4.21 7.42 1.77
CA ALA A 32 -4.53 8.76 2.25
C ALA A 32 -3.58 9.81 1.65
N GLY A 33 -2.27 9.51 1.61
CA GLY A 33 -1.27 10.37 0.99
C GLY A 33 -1.52 10.57 -0.50
N LEU A 34 -1.87 9.51 -1.22
CA LEU A 34 -2.20 9.58 -2.65
C LEU A 34 -3.42 10.45 -2.91
N MET A 35 -4.46 10.31 -2.08
CA MET A 35 -5.65 11.14 -2.17
C MET A 35 -5.38 12.62 -1.87
N ALA A 36 -4.47 12.91 -0.93
CA ALA A 36 -4.13 14.28 -0.54
C ALA A 36 -3.18 14.99 -1.54
N ASN A 37 -2.36 14.24 -2.27
CA ASN A 37 -1.29 14.79 -3.10
C ASN A 37 -1.49 14.59 -4.61
N THR A 38 -2.57 13.91 -5.04
CA THR A 38 -2.85 13.66 -6.46
C THR A 38 -4.31 13.88 -6.82
N ASP A 39 -4.53 14.48 -7.98
CA ASP A 39 -5.90 14.84 -8.41
C ASP A 39 -6.68 13.66 -9.01
N TRP A 40 -5.96 12.67 -9.56
CA TRP A 40 -6.57 11.55 -10.26
C TRP A 40 -7.37 10.64 -9.33
N PHE A 41 -6.93 10.46 -8.07
CA PHE A 41 -7.59 9.57 -7.11
C PHE A 41 -8.98 10.10 -6.72
N SER A 42 -9.07 11.42 -6.48
CA SER A 42 -10.35 12.09 -6.25
C SER A 42 -11.22 12.11 -7.51
N ALA A 43 -10.62 12.34 -8.69
CA ALA A 43 -11.35 12.30 -9.96
C ALA A 43 -11.97 10.91 -10.23
N TYR A 44 -11.24 9.83 -9.94
CA TYR A 44 -11.73 8.46 -10.02
C TYR A 44 -12.95 8.23 -9.12
N TRP A 45 -12.88 8.62 -7.84
CA TRP A 45 -13.99 8.46 -6.90
C TRP A 45 -15.21 9.33 -7.24
N ASN A 46 -15.01 10.49 -7.87
CA ASN A 46 -16.09 11.34 -8.35
C ASN A 46 -16.65 10.90 -9.72
N GLY A 47 -16.18 9.78 -10.29
CA GLY A 47 -16.66 9.26 -11.57
C GLY A 47 -16.30 10.13 -12.78
N LYS A 48 -15.32 11.02 -12.65
CA LYS A 48 -14.84 11.83 -13.78
C LYS A 48 -14.06 10.93 -14.74
N PRO A 49 -14.22 11.09 -16.07
CA PRO A 49 -13.45 10.30 -17.03
C PRO A 49 -11.96 10.59 -16.85
N MET A 50 -11.20 9.58 -16.41
CA MET A 50 -9.74 9.66 -16.34
C MET A 50 -9.18 9.69 -17.77
N ALA A 51 -8.34 10.69 -18.06
CA ALA A 51 -7.60 10.72 -19.32
C ALA A 51 -6.75 9.44 -19.43
N ALA A 52 -6.77 8.81 -20.62
CA ALA A 52 -6.00 7.60 -20.87
C ALA A 52 -4.51 7.84 -20.57
N PRO A 53 -3.81 6.88 -19.93
CA PRO A 53 -2.41 7.06 -19.60
C PRO A 53 -1.62 7.23 -20.90
N THR A 54 -0.99 8.38 -21.09
CA THR A 54 0.05 8.53 -22.10
C THR A 54 1.24 7.70 -21.60
N VAL A 55 1.58 6.63 -22.33
CA VAL A 55 2.79 5.87 -22.05
C VAL A 55 3.95 6.79 -22.41
N VAL A 56 4.47 7.53 -21.43
CA VAL A 56 5.83 8.05 -21.53
C VAL A 56 6.73 6.82 -21.47
N VAL A 57 7.17 6.39 -22.65
CA VAL A 57 8.30 5.48 -22.79
C VAL A 57 9.47 6.15 -22.07
N ALA A 58 9.79 5.65 -20.88
CA ALA A 58 10.96 6.11 -20.15
C ALA A 58 12.21 5.77 -20.98
N GLN A 59 13.12 6.75 -21.00
CA GLN A 59 14.46 6.70 -21.57
C GLN A 59 15.28 5.50 -21.09
#